data_AF-A0A2M7BMD9-F1
#
_entry.id   AF-A0A2M7BMD9-F1
#
_cell.length_a   1.000
_cell.length_b   1.000
_cell.length_c   1.000
_cell.angle_alpha   90.00
_cell.angle_beta   90.00
_cell.angle_gamma   90.00
#
_symmetry.space_group_name_H-M   'P 1'
#
loop_
_entity.id
_entity.type
_entity.pdbx_description
1 polymer ?
#
loop_
_entity_poly.entity_id
_entity_poly.type
_entity_poly.pdbx_seq_one_letter_code
_entity_poly.pdbx_strand_id
1 'polypeptide(L)' 'MLSKEALHKDIDAMPEEFTEEIYDFVSFLKRKLIKENTEAALLSESSLRKDWLSPEEDEAWKNL' A
#
# COMPACT_ATOMS: atom_id res chain seq x y z
N MET A 1 -9.79 -10.58 -17.44
CA MET A 1 -9.59 -9.96 -16.11
C MET A 1 -10.81 -10.23 -15.27
N LEU A 2 -10.64 -10.63 -14.02
CA LEU A 2 -11.77 -10.72 -13.08
C LEU A 2 -12.24 -9.29 -12.76
N SER A 3 -13.52 -8.99 -12.92
CA SER A 3 -14.07 -7.67 -12.60
C SER A 3 -14.60 -7.65 -11.16
N LYS A 4 -14.68 -6.46 -10.55
CA LYS A 4 -15.24 -6.32 -9.19
C LYS A 4 -16.70 -6.77 -9.13
N GLU A 5 -17.44 -6.52 -10.22
CA GLU A 5 -18.84 -6.92 -10.37
C GLU A 5 -19.00 -8.44 -10.40
N ALA A 6 -18.08 -9.16 -11.06
CA ALA A 6 -18.09 -10.63 -11.06
C ALA A 6 -17.79 -11.18 -9.66
N LEU A 7 -16.80 -10.61 -8.97
CA LEU A 7 -16.43 -11.01 -7.61
C LEU A 7 -17.57 -10.81 -6.61
N HIS A 8 -18.30 -9.69 -6.67
CA HIS A 8 -19.43 -9.45 -5.78
C HIS A 8 -20.53 -10.49 -5.96
N LYS A 9 -20.86 -10.85 -7.22
CA LYS A 9 -21.86 -11.88 -7.50
C LYS A 9 -21.47 -13.24 -6.94
N ASP A 10 -20.19 -13.60 -7.04
CA ASP A 10 -19.70 -14.86 -6.51
C ASP A 10 -19.78 -14.87 -4.97
N ILE A 11 -19.40 -13.77 -4.30
CA ILE A 11 -19.52 -13.63 -2.84
C ILE A 11 -20.98 -13.69 -2.39
N ASP A 12 -21.89 -13.01 -3.08
CA ASP A 12 -23.33 -13.02 -2.75
C ASP A 12 -23.96 -14.42 -2.90
N ALA A 13 -23.38 -15.27 -3.76
CA ALA A 13 -23.84 -16.65 -3.96
C ALA A 13 -23.24 -17.65 -2.95
N MET A 14 -22.26 -17.23 -2.14
CA MET A 14 -21.61 -18.09 -1.16
C MET A 14 -22.47 -18.25 0.11
N PRO A 15 -22.35 -19.40 0.81
CA PRO A 15 -22.96 -19.58 2.12
C PRO A 15 -22.47 -18.56 3.15
N GLU A 16 -23.36 -18.11 4.04
CA GLU A 16 -23.05 -17.11 5.07
C GLU A 16 -21.90 -17.52 6.01
N GLU A 17 -21.66 -18.83 6.19
CA GLU A 17 -20.57 -19.37 7.02
C GLU A 17 -19.17 -18.90 6.57
N PHE A 18 -19.01 -18.51 5.31
CA PHE A 18 -17.75 -17.99 4.77
C PHE A 18 -17.63 -16.47 4.85
N THR A 19 -18.68 -15.76 5.27
CA THR A 19 -18.70 -14.29 5.30
C THR A 19 -17.57 -13.72 6.15
N GLU A 20 -17.34 -14.33 7.33
CA GLU A 20 -16.29 -13.91 8.25
C GLU A 20 -14.89 -14.13 7.63
N GLU A 21 -14.66 -15.29 7.02
CA GLU A 21 -13.38 -15.61 6.37
C GLU A 21 -13.08 -14.68 5.17
N ILE A 22 -14.09 -14.38 4.35
CA ILE A 22 -13.98 -13.42 3.24
C ILE A 22 -13.65 -12.03 3.75
N TYR A 23 -14.34 -11.59 4.81
CA TYR A 23 -14.10 -10.29 5.42
C TYR A 23 -12.68 -10.17 5.99
N ASP A 24 -12.21 -11.22 6.65
CA ASP A 24 -10.86 -11.30 7.20
C ASP A 24 -9.81 -11.22 6.10
N PHE A 25 -10.02 -11.92 4.98
CA PHE A 25 -9.10 -11.88 3.84
C PHE A 25 -9.05 -10.49 3.21
N VAL A 26 -10.20 -9.84 2.98
CA VAL A 26 -10.24 -8.45 2.47
C VAL A 26 -9.52 -7.50 3.44
N SER A 27 -9.72 -7.68 4.75
CA SER A 27 -9.07 -6.87 5.78
C SER A 27 -7.56 -7.11 5.82
N PHE A 28 -7.11 -8.35 5.62
CA PHE A 28 -5.70 -8.69 5.47
C PHE A 28 -5.07 -7.99 4.27
N LEU A 29 -5.72 -8.01 3.10
CA LEU A 29 -5.22 -7.34 1.89
C LEU A 29 -5.11 -5.82 2.09
N LYS A 30 -6.08 -5.18 2.75
CA LYS A 30 -6.02 -3.76 3.11
C LYS A 30 -4.82 -3.43 3.98
N ARG A 31 -4.55 -4.24 5.01
CA ARG A 31 -3.38 -4.08 5.90
C ARG A 31 -2.07 -4.27 5.14
N LYS A 32 -2.01 -5.27 4.26
CA LYS A 32 -0.83 -5.55 3.42
C LYS A 32 -0.50 -4.35 2.52
N LEU A 33 -1.50 -3.74 1.87
CA LEU A 33 -1.30 -2.56 1.04
C LEU A 33 -0.71 -1.37 1.83
N ILE A 34 -1.20 -1.14 3.06
CA ILE A 34 -0.66 -0.09 3.93
C ILE A 34 0.80 -0.39 4.27
N LYS A 35 1.10 -1.64 4.65
CA LYS A 35 2.46 -2.07 4.99
C LYS A 35 3.43 -1.89 3.83
N GLU A 36 3.08 -2.36 2.63
CA GLU A 36 3.91 -2.20 1.43
C GLU A 36 4.18 -0.72 1.11
N ASN A 37 3.17 0.14 1.25
CA ASN A 37 3.35 1.58 1.02
C ASN A 37 4.27 2.21 2.09
N THR A 38 4.14 1.81 3.35
CA THR A 38 5.05 2.29 4.42
C THR A 38 6.47 1.78 4.24
N GLU A 39 6.67 0.52 3.83
CA GLU A 39 8.00 -0.03 3.55
C GLU A 39 8.63 0.66 2.35
N ALA A 40 7.88 0.93 1.28
CA ALA A 40 8.35 1.67 0.13
C ALA A 40 8.77 3.11 0.49
N ALA A 41 7.99 3.80 1.34
CA ALA A 41 8.33 5.13 1.82
C ALA A 41 9.61 5.12 2.69
N LEU A 42 9.74 4.17 3.62
CA LEU A 42 10.91 4.04 4.50
C LEU A 42 12.18 3.64 3.73
N LEU A 43 12.08 2.74 2.75
CA LEU A 43 13.20 2.37 1.88
C LEU A 43 13.67 3.54 1.01
N SER A 44 12.72 4.35 0.53
CA SER A 44 13.02 5.58 -0.21
C SER A 44 13.74 6.60 0.68
N GLU A 45 13.31 6.78 1.94
CA GLU A 45 14.00 7.66 2.91
C GLU A 45 15.45 7.24 3.12
N SER A 46 15.71 5.94 3.33
CA SER A 46 17.07 5.44 3.57
C SER A 46 18.02 5.62 2.38
N SER A 47 17.48 5.56 1.16
CA SER A 47 18.24 5.74 -0.08
C SER A 47 18.47 7.22 -0.39
N LEU A 48 17.45 8.06 -0.19
CA LEU A 48 17.50 9.50 -0.43
C LEU A 48 18.31 10.26 0.63
N ARG A 49 18.40 9.76 1.87
CA ARG A 49 19.15 10.42 2.96
C ARG A 49 20.61 10.70 2.61
N LYS A 50 21.24 9.86 1.77
CA LYS A 50 22.65 10.02 1.40
C LYS A 50 22.89 11.19 0.44
N ASP A 51 21.95 11.44 -0.46
CA ASP A 51 22.09 12.47 -1.50
C ASP A 51 21.35 13.77 -1.12
N TRP A 52 20.32 13.71 -0.27
CA TRP A 52 19.48 14.84 0.12
C TRP A 52 20.03 15.68 1.29
N LEU A 53 20.90 15.13 2.14
CA LEU A 53 21.53 15.84 3.27
C LEU A 53 22.93 16.37 2.92
N SER A 54 23.21 16.57 1.64
CA SER A 54 24.49 17.11 1.20
C SER A 54 24.48 18.65 1.35
N PRO A 55 25.59 19.25 1.82
CA PRO A 55 25.70 20.72 1.89
C PRO A 55 25.49 21.41 0.53
N GLU A 56 25.76 20.72 -0.57
CA GLU A 56 25.57 21.22 -1.92
C GLU A 56 24.09 21.34 -2.31
N GLU A 57 23.25 20.37 -1.91
CA GLU A 57 21.79 20.42 -2.11
C GLU A 57 21.14 21.47 -1.19
N ASP A 58 21.57 21.58 0.07
CA ASP A 58 21.09 22.64 0.99
C ASP A 58 21.31 24.06 0.43
N GLU A 59 22.37 24.27 -0.36
CA GLU A 59 22.65 25.54 -1.03
C GLU A 59 21.78 25.74 -2.29
N ALA A 60 21.52 24.65 -3.04
CA ALA A 60 20.62 24.68 -4.20
C ALA A 60 19.16 24.99 -3.79
N TRP A 61 18.73 24.50 -2.63
CA TRP A 61 17.38 24.67 -2.09
C TRP A 61 17.11 26.06 -1.51
N LYS A 62 18.13 26.81 -1.13
CA LYS A 62 17.98 28.20 -0.65
C LYS A 62 17.47 29.17 -1.72
N ASN A 63 17.51 28.77 -2.99
CA ASN A 63 17.17 29.60 -4.14
C ASN A 63 15.87 29.19 -4.87
N LEU A 64 15.07 28.30 -4.26
CA LEU A 64 13.75 27.85 -4.74
C LEU A 64 12.63 28.46 -3.89
#